data_AF-A0A235EXC3-F1
#
_entry.id   AF-A0A235EXC3-F1
#
_cell.length_a   1.000
_cell.length_b   1.000
_cell.length_c   1.000
_cell.angle_alpha   90.00
_cell.angle_beta   90.00
_cell.angle_gamma   90.00
#
_symmetry.space_group_name_H-M   'P 1'
#
loop_
_entity.id
_entity.type
_entity.pdbx_description
1 polymer ?
#
loop_
_entity_poly.entity_id
_entity_poly.type
_entity_poly.pdbx_seq_one_letter_code
_entity_poly.pdbx_strand_id
1 'polypeptide(L)'
;MQDTYPGSGRIELESRGKSEVITIRINRRAKFALEILARMQGRTAAQMAETAIHMMLGYGYQDLDDWRDGQHPFSKDRSLSVINKLWSPHRGERMLRMVFQHPELLVYEEEVIWNQMARAGVFDGYLEQPISLESRPLPGVNLMELEDRVAKYLDDLDAAERAEAEKKKAKKKAAAADNNG
;
A
#
# COMPACT_ATOMS: atom_id res chain seq x y z
N MET A 1 26.40 33.02 -14.40
CA MET A 1 25.01 32.69 -14.78
C MET A 1 24.63 31.47 -13.97
N GLN A 2 23.80 31.64 -12.94
CA GLN A 2 23.29 30.54 -12.12
C GLN A 2 21.86 30.25 -12.59
N ASP A 3 21.69 29.10 -13.26
CA ASP A 3 20.39 28.59 -13.63
C ASP A 3 19.67 28.10 -12.38
N THR A 4 18.58 28.78 -12.03
CA THR A 4 17.65 28.35 -10.99
C THR A 4 16.55 27.51 -11.64
N TYR A 5 16.58 26.20 -11.41
CA TYR A 5 15.50 25.31 -11.82
C TYR A 5 14.30 25.49 -10.86
N PRO A 6 13.12 25.88 -11.36
CA PRO A 6 11.92 26.00 -10.54
C PRO A 6 11.27 24.62 -10.38
N GLY A 7 11.33 24.07 -9.17
CA GLY A 7 10.73 22.77 -8.83
C GLY A 7 11.44 21.98 -7.74
N SER A 8 12.46 22.56 -7.10
CA SER A 8 13.26 21.92 -6.06
C SER A 8 12.48 21.83 -4.74
N GLY A 9 12.19 20.59 -4.31
CA GLY A 9 11.77 20.33 -2.94
C GLY A 9 12.82 20.89 -1.98
N ARG A 10 12.37 21.59 -0.94
CA ARG A 10 13.24 22.16 0.08
C ARG A 10 13.93 21.03 0.83
N ILE A 11 15.23 20.86 0.62
CA ILE A 11 16.08 19.98 1.43
C ILE A 11 17.03 20.89 2.19
N GLU A 12 16.77 21.10 3.47
CA GLU A 12 17.72 21.77 4.38
C GLU A 12 18.72 20.72 4.85
N LEU A 13 19.94 20.75 4.32
CA LEU A 13 21.02 19.84 4.70
C LEU A 13 21.98 20.56 5.65
N GLU A 14 21.54 20.89 6.86
CA GLU A 14 22.44 21.37 7.92
C GLU A 14 22.05 20.81 9.29
N SER A 15 22.44 19.56 9.58
CA SER A 15 22.79 19.14 10.95
C SER A 15 23.27 17.69 11.00
N ARG A 16 24.54 17.48 11.37
CA ARG A 16 25.05 16.15 11.75
C ARG A 16 24.33 15.67 13.02
N GLY A 17 23.45 14.68 12.87
CA GLY A 17 22.80 13.97 13.98
C GLY A 17 21.29 14.18 14.13
N LYS A 18 20.62 14.92 13.24
CA LYS A 18 19.16 15.02 13.21
C LYS A 18 18.60 14.32 11.97
N SER A 19 17.46 13.66 12.14
CA SER A 19 16.68 13.11 11.02
C SER A 19 16.07 14.26 10.23
N GLU A 20 16.39 14.34 8.94
CA GLU A 20 15.78 15.30 8.03
C GLU A 20 14.46 14.75 7.47
N VAL A 21 13.46 15.63 7.30
CA VAL A 21 12.15 15.24 6.76
C VAL A 21 12.08 15.57 5.28
N ILE A 22 11.96 14.53 4.44
CA ILE A 22 11.81 14.67 3.00
C ILE A 22 10.36 14.40 2.61
N THR A 23 9.75 15.31 1.85
CA THR A 23 8.41 15.12 1.28
C THR A 23 8.54 14.78 -0.21
N ILE A 24 8.06 13.60 -0.61
CA ILE A 24 8.16 13.11 -2.00
C ILE A 24 6.76 12.90 -2.57
N ARG A 25 6.55 13.37 -3.80
CA ARG A 25 5.35 13.04 -4.58
C ARG A 25 5.64 11.82 -5.44
N ILE A 26 4.97 10.71 -5.14
CA ILE A 26 5.07 9.48 -5.90
C ILE A 26 3.71 9.06 -6.45
N ASN A 27 3.69 8.43 -7.61
CA ASN A 27 2.46 7.89 -8.16
C ASN A 27 1.98 6.68 -7.34
N ARG A 28 0.71 6.29 -7.49
CA ARG A 28 0.09 5.23 -6.69
C ARG A 28 0.79 3.87 -6.86
N ARG A 29 1.30 3.57 -8.06
CA ARG A 29 2.02 2.33 -8.34
C ARG A 29 3.35 2.27 -7.61
N ALA A 30 4.11 3.36 -7.64
CA ALA A 30 5.39 3.47 -6.95
C ALA A 30 5.21 3.39 -5.43
N LYS A 31 4.15 4.02 -4.90
CA LYS A 31 3.77 3.89 -3.49
C LYS A 31 3.48 2.43 -3.13
N PHE A 32 2.64 1.75 -3.91
CA PHE A 32 2.34 0.34 -3.70
C PHE A 32 3.59 -0.54 -3.79
N ALA A 33 4.43 -0.34 -4.81
CA ALA A 33 5.67 -1.09 -4.95
C ALA A 33 6.61 -0.91 -3.75
N LEU A 34 6.74 0.32 -3.24
CA LEU A 34 7.53 0.62 -2.04
C LEU A 34 6.98 -0.12 -0.81
N GLU A 35 5.66 -0.11 -0.63
CA GLU A 35 5.00 -0.81 0.48
C GLU A 35 5.19 -2.33 0.37
N ILE A 36 5.00 -2.92 -0.80
CA ILE A 36 5.21 -4.36 -1.03
C ILE A 36 6.66 -4.75 -0.77
N LEU A 37 7.64 -3.99 -1.28
CA LEU A 37 9.06 -4.24 -1.03
C LEU A 37 9.40 -4.16 0.46
N ALA A 38 8.85 -3.17 1.16
CA ALA A 38 9.04 -3.01 2.59
C ALA A 38 8.49 -4.24 3.35
N ARG A 39 7.28 -4.69 3.02
CA ARG A 39 6.65 -5.88 3.61
C ARG A 39 7.46 -7.15 3.34
N MET A 40 7.90 -7.37 2.10
CA MET A 40 8.75 -8.52 1.73
C MET A 40 10.06 -8.59 2.52
N GLN A 41 10.58 -7.44 2.97
CA GLN A 41 11.83 -7.36 3.73
C GLN A 41 11.63 -7.23 5.24
N GLY A 42 10.39 -7.20 5.72
CA GLY A 42 10.09 -6.93 7.14
C GLY A 42 10.55 -5.54 7.60
N ARG A 43 10.51 -4.55 6.70
CA ARG A 43 10.94 -3.16 6.94
C ARG A 43 9.75 -2.21 6.87
N THR A 44 9.94 -1.02 7.42
CA THR A 44 9.00 0.09 7.17
C THR A 44 9.24 0.70 5.79
N ALA A 45 8.22 1.36 5.21
CA ALA A 45 8.36 2.06 3.93
C ALA A 45 9.47 3.14 3.96
N ALA A 46 9.68 3.79 5.12
CA ALA A 46 10.75 4.76 5.31
C ALA A 46 12.15 4.12 5.25
N GLN A 47 12.35 3.01 5.98
CA GLN A 47 13.61 2.25 5.92
C GLN A 47 13.86 1.69 4.52
N MET A 48 12.80 1.29 3.81
CA MET A 48 12.92 0.84 2.43
C MET A 48 13.33 1.99 1.50
N ALA A 49 12.80 3.19 1.68
CA ALA A 49 13.21 4.37 0.94
C ALA A 49 14.68 4.74 1.22
N GLU A 50 15.10 4.71 2.48
CA GLU A 50 16.51 4.92 2.87
C GLU A 50 17.43 3.86 2.24
N THR A 51 17.02 2.59 2.27
CA THR A 51 17.76 1.50 1.63
C THR A 51 17.91 1.76 0.13
N ALA A 52 16.85 2.18 -0.55
CA ALA A 52 16.91 2.51 -1.97
C ALA A 52 17.89 3.66 -2.25
N ILE A 53 17.93 4.69 -1.40
CA ILE A 53 18.90 5.79 -1.51
C ILE A 53 20.34 5.25 -1.31
N HIS A 54 20.58 4.46 -0.28
CA HIS A 54 21.90 3.87 -0.02
C HIS A 54 22.36 2.97 -1.17
N MET A 55 21.47 2.20 -1.77
CA MET A 55 21.79 1.42 -2.96
C MET A 55 22.18 2.34 -4.12
N MET A 56 21.40 3.36 -4.42
CA MET A 56 21.71 4.30 -5.51
C MET A 56 23.02 5.08 -5.31
N LEU A 57 23.43 5.31 -4.06
CA LEU A 57 24.70 5.97 -3.74
C LEU A 57 25.89 5.02 -3.68
N GLY A 58 25.67 3.77 -3.31
CA GLY A 58 26.71 2.75 -3.11
C GLY A 58 27.15 2.02 -4.38
N TYR A 59 26.27 1.93 -5.38
CA TYR A 59 26.61 1.37 -6.69
C TYR A 59 27.11 2.46 -7.63
N GLY A 60 28.29 2.28 -8.22
CA GLY A 60 28.68 3.07 -9.38
C GLY A 60 27.70 2.81 -10.52
N TYR A 61 27.48 3.77 -11.43
CA TYR A 61 26.57 3.59 -12.58
C TYR A 61 26.86 2.32 -13.41
N GLN A 62 28.07 1.76 -13.31
CA GLN A 62 28.52 0.53 -13.97
C GLN A 62 28.05 -0.78 -13.27
N ASP A 63 27.75 -0.76 -11.97
CA ASP A 63 27.29 -1.95 -11.22
C ASP A 63 25.77 -2.16 -11.29
N LEU A 64 25.06 -1.26 -11.98
CA LEU A 64 23.62 -1.39 -12.24
C LEU A 64 23.30 -2.51 -13.25
N ASP A 65 24.27 -2.95 -14.05
CA ASP A 65 24.09 -4.07 -14.98
C ASP A 65 24.07 -5.43 -14.25
N ASP A 66 24.82 -5.61 -13.17
CA ASP A 66 24.74 -6.81 -12.29
C ASP A 66 23.35 -6.93 -11.61
N TRP A 67 22.62 -5.82 -11.51
CA TRP A 67 21.24 -5.79 -11.02
C TRP A 67 20.23 -6.39 -12.03
N ARG A 68 20.59 -6.47 -13.33
CA ARG A 68 19.79 -7.14 -14.37
C ARG A 68 20.02 -8.65 -14.42
N ASP A 69 21.20 -9.13 -14.04
CA ASP A 69 21.61 -10.52 -14.24
C ASP A 69 21.18 -11.50 -13.14
N GLY A 70 20.24 -11.09 -12.27
CA GLY A 70 19.56 -12.02 -11.37
C GLY A 70 20.36 -12.47 -10.14
N GLN A 71 21.65 -12.14 -10.05
CA GLN A 71 22.54 -12.62 -8.98
C GLN A 71 22.39 -11.87 -7.65
N HIS A 72 21.75 -10.70 -7.65
CA HIS A 72 21.49 -9.97 -6.42
C HIS A 72 20.25 -10.53 -5.69
N PRO A 73 20.20 -10.59 -4.34
CA PRO A 73 18.96 -10.84 -3.59
C PRO A 73 17.87 -9.77 -3.81
N PHE A 74 18.18 -8.69 -4.55
CA PHE A 74 17.25 -7.67 -5.03
C PHE A 74 17.02 -7.79 -6.55
N SER A 75 17.32 -8.96 -7.14
CA SER A 75 17.17 -9.16 -8.56
C SER A 75 15.80 -8.67 -8.98
N LYS A 76 15.84 -7.70 -9.90
CA LYS A 76 14.69 -6.95 -10.38
C LYS A 76 13.55 -7.92 -10.70
N ASP A 77 13.87 -9.09 -11.23
CA ASP A 77 12.92 -10.08 -11.71
C ASP A 77 11.99 -10.65 -10.63
N ARG A 78 12.47 -10.99 -9.42
CA ARG A 78 11.58 -11.63 -8.43
C ARG A 78 10.61 -10.62 -7.82
N SER A 79 11.11 -9.54 -7.23
CA SER A 79 10.23 -8.57 -6.55
C SER A 79 9.37 -7.79 -7.53
N LEU A 80 9.91 -7.42 -8.71
CA LEU A 80 9.12 -6.72 -9.72
C LEU A 80 8.06 -7.64 -10.33
N SER A 81 8.31 -8.95 -10.48
CA SER A 81 7.27 -9.88 -10.94
C SER A 81 6.12 -9.99 -9.95
N VAL A 82 6.40 -10.04 -8.64
CA VAL A 82 5.38 -10.02 -7.59
C VAL A 82 4.58 -8.71 -7.65
N ILE A 83 5.27 -7.55 -7.67
CA ILE A 83 4.61 -6.24 -7.78
C ILE A 83 3.73 -6.15 -9.03
N ASN A 84 4.22 -6.61 -10.18
CA ASN A 84 3.49 -6.55 -11.44
C ASN A 84 2.25 -7.44 -11.43
N LYS A 85 2.31 -8.60 -10.76
CA LYS A 85 1.17 -9.50 -10.60
C LYS A 85 0.12 -8.92 -9.65
N LEU A 86 0.55 -8.35 -8.53
CA LEU A 86 -0.35 -7.83 -7.50
C LEU A 86 -0.95 -6.46 -7.83
N TRP A 87 -0.27 -5.65 -8.63
CA TRP A 87 -0.73 -4.30 -8.94
C TRP A 87 -2.00 -4.28 -9.78
N SER A 88 -2.98 -3.53 -9.31
CA SER A 88 -4.19 -3.09 -10.03
C SER A 88 -4.51 -1.64 -9.64
N PRO A 89 -5.15 -0.82 -10.49
CA PRO A 89 -5.74 0.46 -10.08
C PRO A 89 -6.78 0.33 -8.96
N HIS A 90 -7.52 -0.78 -8.93
CA HIS A 90 -8.62 -1.03 -8.01
C HIS A 90 -8.13 -1.64 -6.70
N ARG A 91 -8.58 -1.08 -5.56
CA ARG A 91 -8.16 -1.54 -4.22
C ARG A 91 -8.62 -2.98 -3.93
N GLY A 92 -9.87 -3.30 -4.28
CA GLY A 92 -10.45 -4.63 -4.09
C GLY A 92 -9.66 -5.70 -4.82
N GLU A 93 -9.37 -5.48 -6.10
CA GLU A 93 -8.59 -6.41 -6.92
C GLU A 93 -7.16 -6.59 -6.37
N ARG A 94 -6.47 -5.52 -5.95
CA ARG A 94 -5.16 -5.64 -5.29
C ARG A 94 -5.23 -6.51 -4.05
N MET A 95 -6.26 -6.31 -3.22
CA MET A 95 -6.46 -7.07 -1.99
C MET A 95 -6.74 -8.54 -2.29
N LEU A 96 -7.64 -8.86 -3.22
CA LEU A 96 -7.92 -10.23 -3.65
C LEU A 96 -6.65 -10.92 -4.18
N ARG A 97 -5.89 -10.24 -5.04
CA ARG A 97 -4.63 -10.77 -5.58
C ARG A 97 -3.61 -11.03 -4.47
N MET A 98 -3.50 -10.14 -3.48
CA MET A 98 -2.62 -10.35 -2.32
C MET A 98 -3.08 -11.57 -1.52
N VAL A 99 -4.35 -11.64 -1.13
CA VAL A 99 -4.87 -12.78 -0.35
C VAL A 99 -4.63 -14.11 -1.05
N PHE A 100 -4.92 -14.20 -2.36
CA PHE A 100 -4.82 -15.47 -3.08
C PHE A 100 -3.41 -15.88 -3.50
N GLN A 101 -2.49 -14.93 -3.68
CA GLN A 101 -1.14 -15.23 -4.22
C GLN A 101 -0.03 -15.05 -3.19
N HIS A 102 -0.20 -14.10 -2.27
CA HIS A 102 0.81 -13.66 -1.32
C HIS A 102 0.18 -13.21 0.01
N PRO A 103 -0.55 -14.09 0.72
CA PRO A 103 -1.22 -13.75 1.98
C PRO A 103 -0.23 -13.26 3.06
N GLU A 104 1.04 -13.67 3.00
CA GLU A 104 2.12 -13.20 3.87
C GLU A 104 2.44 -11.71 3.72
N LEU A 105 1.97 -11.07 2.64
CA LEU A 105 2.15 -9.64 2.39
C LEU A 105 0.98 -8.80 2.91
N LEU A 106 -0.05 -9.39 3.50
CA LEU A 106 -1.14 -8.63 4.12
C LEU A 106 -0.65 -7.96 5.40
N VAL A 107 -1.09 -6.72 5.60
CA VAL A 107 -0.95 -6.09 6.92
C VAL A 107 -2.17 -6.40 7.78
N TYR A 108 -2.02 -6.27 9.10
CA TYR A 108 -3.10 -6.51 10.06
C TYR A 108 -4.42 -5.83 9.70
N GLU A 109 -4.38 -4.55 9.27
CA GLU A 109 -5.58 -3.82 8.86
C GLU A 109 -6.28 -4.47 7.65
N GLU A 110 -5.52 -4.98 6.69
CA GLU A 110 -6.05 -5.67 5.51
C GLU A 110 -6.63 -7.03 5.90
N GLU A 111 -6.00 -7.78 6.80
CA GLU A 111 -6.55 -9.03 7.35
C GLU A 111 -7.85 -8.81 8.12
N VAL A 112 -7.93 -7.71 8.89
CA VAL A 112 -9.15 -7.34 9.60
C VAL A 112 -10.28 -7.04 8.59
N ILE A 113 -9.99 -6.28 7.55
CA ILE A 113 -10.96 -5.97 6.49
C ILE A 113 -11.39 -7.25 5.75
N TRP A 114 -10.46 -8.16 5.47
CA TRP A 114 -10.76 -9.47 4.87
C TRP A 114 -11.76 -10.25 5.72
N ASN A 115 -11.47 -10.36 7.02
CA ASN A 115 -12.34 -11.05 7.97
C ASN A 115 -13.71 -10.37 8.11
N GLN A 116 -13.77 -9.04 8.05
CA GLN A 116 -15.04 -8.31 8.06
C GLN A 116 -15.87 -8.63 6.81
N MET A 117 -15.27 -8.62 5.62
CA MET A 117 -15.93 -9.00 4.37
C MET A 117 -16.46 -10.44 4.42
N ALA A 118 -15.66 -11.37 4.94
CA ALA A 118 -16.06 -12.76 5.11
C ALA A 118 -17.28 -12.89 6.03
N ARG A 119 -17.30 -12.18 7.17
CA ARG A 119 -18.44 -12.17 8.11
C ARG A 119 -19.68 -11.48 7.55
N ALA A 120 -19.50 -10.52 6.65
CA ALA A 120 -20.58 -9.81 5.97
C ALA A 120 -21.17 -10.59 4.78
N GLY A 121 -20.66 -11.80 4.48
CA GLY A 121 -21.16 -12.62 3.37
C GLY A 121 -20.75 -12.12 1.98
N VAL A 122 -19.74 -11.25 1.89
CA VAL A 122 -19.24 -10.73 0.59
C VAL A 122 -18.76 -11.87 -0.32
N PHE A 123 -18.25 -12.94 0.28
CA PHE A 123 -17.67 -14.08 -0.42
C PHE A 123 -18.62 -15.27 -0.60
N ASP A 124 -19.88 -15.14 -0.16
CA ASP A 124 -20.86 -16.23 -0.22
C ASP A 124 -21.14 -16.62 -1.67
N GLY A 125 -20.94 -17.90 -1.98
CA GLY A 125 -21.06 -18.44 -3.34
C GLY A 125 -19.79 -18.27 -4.21
N TYR A 126 -18.74 -17.65 -3.69
CA TYR A 126 -17.48 -17.43 -4.42
C TYR A 126 -16.30 -18.22 -3.86
N LEU A 127 -16.25 -18.41 -2.55
CA LEU A 127 -15.12 -19.02 -1.85
C LEU A 127 -15.53 -20.28 -1.08
N GLU A 128 -14.65 -21.27 -1.04
CA GLU A 128 -14.86 -22.51 -0.27
C GLU A 128 -14.88 -22.25 1.25
N GLN A 129 -13.97 -21.43 1.73
CA GLN A 129 -13.82 -21.11 3.16
C GLN A 129 -13.53 -19.62 3.36
N PRO A 130 -14.53 -18.73 3.25
CA PRO A 130 -14.37 -17.28 3.27
C PRO A 130 -13.48 -16.68 4.38
N ILE A 131 -13.44 -17.33 5.55
CA ILE A 131 -12.70 -16.86 6.72
C ILE A 131 -11.21 -17.24 6.64
N SER A 132 -10.86 -18.27 5.87
CA SER A 132 -9.48 -18.73 5.73
C SER A 132 -8.71 -17.89 4.70
N LEU A 133 -7.46 -17.53 5.01
CA LEU A 133 -6.53 -16.94 4.04
C LEU A 133 -6.06 -17.96 2.99
N GLU A 134 -6.22 -19.25 3.26
CA GLU A 134 -5.96 -20.33 2.29
C GLU A 134 -7.16 -20.59 1.37
N SER A 135 -8.22 -19.78 1.50
CA SER A 135 -9.44 -19.97 0.74
C SER A 135 -9.21 -19.85 -0.75
N ARG A 136 -9.81 -20.77 -1.51
CA ARG A 136 -9.77 -20.77 -2.96
C ARG A 136 -11.11 -20.35 -3.55
N PRO A 137 -11.09 -19.72 -4.74
CA PRO A 137 -12.30 -19.52 -5.52
C PRO A 137 -12.94 -20.86 -5.88
N LEU A 138 -14.27 -20.93 -5.79
CA LEU A 138 -15.03 -22.09 -6.26
C LEU A 138 -14.89 -22.23 -7.79
N PRO A 139 -14.95 -23.45 -8.34
CA PRO A 139 -14.88 -23.65 -9.78
C PRO A 139 -16.01 -22.92 -10.53
N GLY A 140 -15.66 -22.20 -11.60
CA GLY A 140 -16.64 -21.54 -12.48
C GLY A 140 -17.24 -20.23 -11.96
N VAL A 141 -16.72 -19.67 -10.86
CA VAL A 141 -17.18 -18.37 -10.34
C VAL A 141 -16.78 -17.22 -11.23
N ASN A 142 -17.65 -16.21 -11.28
CA ASN A 142 -17.35 -14.95 -11.96
C ASN A 142 -16.49 -14.06 -11.05
N LEU A 143 -15.16 -14.09 -11.25
CA LEU A 143 -14.23 -13.27 -10.46
C LEU A 143 -14.45 -11.77 -10.65
N MET A 144 -14.95 -11.33 -11.80
CA MET A 144 -15.23 -9.91 -12.05
C MET A 144 -16.40 -9.43 -11.18
N GLU A 145 -17.44 -10.25 -11.03
CA GLU A 145 -18.55 -9.93 -10.13
C GLU A 145 -18.11 -9.92 -8.65
N LEU A 146 -17.21 -10.84 -8.27
CA LEU A 146 -16.61 -10.82 -6.95
C LEU A 146 -15.81 -9.53 -6.70
N GLU A 147 -15.01 -9.10 -7.67
CA GLU A 147 -14.26 -7.85 -7.61
C GLU A 147 -15.18 -6.65 -7.42
N ASP A 148 -16.31 -6.59 -8.14
CA ASP A 148 -17.32 -5.53 -8.00
C ASP A 148 -17.97 -5.54 -6.61
N ARG A 149 -18.31 -6.72 -6.08
CA ARG A 149 -18.87 -6.87 -4.71
C ARG A 149 -17.88 -6.38 -3.65
N VAL A 150 -16.60 -6.76 -3.78
CA VAL A 150 -15.53 -6.31 -2.87
C VAL A 150 -15.34 -4.79 -2.99
N ALA A 151 -15.30 -4.26 -4.22
CA ALA A 151 -15.15 -2.82 -4.45
C ALA A 151 -16.29 -2.03 -3.79
N LYS A 152 -17.53 -2.46 -4.00
CA LYS A 152 -18.70 -1.85 -3.37
C LYS A 152 -18.63 -1.87 -1.85
N TYR A 153 -18.27 -3.01 -1.25
CA TYR A 153 -18.12 -3.12 0.20
C TYR A 153 -17.08 -2.15 0.74
N LEU A 154 -15.92 -2.03 0.08
CA LEU A 154 -14.87 -1.10 0.48
C LEU A 154 -15.31 0.37 0.33
N ASP A 155 -16.05 0.70 -0.72
CA ASP A 155 -16.59 2.06 -0.91
C ASP A 155 -17.63 2.40 0.19
N ASP A 156 -18.48 1.45 0.56
CA ASP A 156 -19.46 1.60 1.65
C ASP A 156 -18.76 1.79 3.01
N LEU A 157 -17.68 1.05 3.25
CA LEU A 157 -16.83 1.20 4.45
C LEU A 157 -16.21 2.60 4.51
N ASP A 158 -15.57 3.04 3.43
CA ASP A 158 -14.95 4.36 3.33
C ASP A 158 -16.00 5.49 3.52
N ALA A 159 -17.22 5.31 3.00
CA ALA A 159 -18.32 6.26 3.18
C ALA A 159 -18.78 6.33 4.63
N ALA A 160 -18.90 5.19 5.31
CA ALA A 160 -19.27 5.11 6.72
C ALA A 160 -18.22 5.81 7.61
N GLU A 161 -16.94 5.58 7.37
CA GLU A 161 -15.85 6.22 8.10
C GLU A 161 -15.86 7.75 7.94
N ARG A 162 -16.12 8.24 6.72
CA ARG A 162 -16.26 9.70 6.46
C ARG A 162 -17.44 10.29 7.24
N ALA A 163 -18.60 9.62 7.21
CA ALA A 163 -19.78 10.08 7.92
C ALA A 163 -19.55 10.12 9.45
N GLU A 164 -18.84 9.13 10.01
CA GLU A 164 -18.45 9.16 11.42
C GLU A 164 -17.49 10.30 11.75
N ALA A 165 -16.50 10.54 10.89
CA ALA A 165 -15.54 11.63 11.07
C ALA A 165 -16.23 13.00 11.06
N GLU A 166 -17.22 13.18 10.20
CA GLU A 166 -18.05 14.39 10.14
C GLU A 166 -18.91 14.57 11.40
N LYS A 167 -19.57 13.51 11.88
CA LYS A 167 -20.31 13.53 13.16
C LYS A 167 -19.40 13.89 14.34
N LYS A 168 -18.19 13.31 14.40
CA LYS A 168 -17.18 13.62 15.43
C LYS A 168 -16.73 15.09 15.37
N LYS A 169 -16.53 15.64 14.16
CA LYS A 169 -16.20 17.06 13.96
C LYS A 169 -17.34 17.98 14.39
N ALA A 170 -18.58 17.66 14.03
CA ALA A 170 -19.77 18.42 14.42
C ALA A 170 -19.95 18.45 15.95
N LYS A 171 -19.80 17.29 16.62
CA LYS A 171 -19.87 17.20 18.08
C LYS A 171 -18.78 18.03 18.78
N LYS A 172 -17.54 18.00 18.28
CA LYS A 172 -16.45 18.84 18.80
C LYS A 172 -16.74 20.33 18.63
N LYS A 173 -17.32 20.73 17.50
CA LYS A 173 -17.69 22.12 17.23
C LYS A 173 -18.81 22.62 18.15
N ALA A 174 -19.83 21.79 18.40
CA ALA A 174 -20.91 22.10 19.33
C ALA A 174 -20.38 22.27 20.77
N ALA A 175 -19.56 21.34 21.26
CA ALA A 175 -18.96 21.42 22.59
C ALA A 175 -18.04 22.64 22.79
N ALA A 176 -17.39 23.12 21.71
CA ALA A 176 -16.58 24.34 21.77
C ALA A 176 -17.41 25.63 21.78
N ALA A 177 -18.65 25.60 21.25
CA ALA A 177 -19.55 26.74 21.27
C ALA A 177 -20.19 26.94 22.67
N ASP A 178 -20.53 25.84 23.35
CA ASP A 178 -21.15 25.88 24.68
C ASP A 178 -20.16 26.29 25.79
N ASN A 179 -18.85 26.11 25.61
CA ASN A 179 -17.82 26.53 26.57
C ASN A 179 -17.42 28.01 26.45
N ASN A 180 -17.94 28.73 25.46
CA ASN A 180 -17.60 30.13 25.18
C ASN A 180 -18.79 31.10 25.40
N GLY A 181 -19.89 30.63 25.98
CA GLY A 181 -21.05 31.42 26.41
C GLY A 181 -21.25 31.34 27.92
#